data_AF-A0A1L9NKX2-F1
#
_entry.id   AF-A0A1L9NKX2-F1
#
_cell.length_a   1.000
_cell.length_b   1.000
_cell.length_c   1.000
_cell.angle_alpha   90.00
_cell.angle_beta   90.00
_cell.angle_gamma   90.00
#
_symmetry.space_group_name_H-M   'P 1'
#
loop_
_entity.id
_entity.type
_entity.pdbx_description
1 polymer ?
#
loop_
_entity_poly.entity_id
_entity_poly.type
_entity_poly.pdbx_seq_one_letter_code
_entity_poly.pdbx_strand_id
1 'polypeptide(L)'
;MATKTSQAAKESRIWQDRLRIYCLENKLEEPIYNFESDRRGGRTAWTSKVTVQHRVPGVPWVIPGRYFFDGDNNAREDAAEVAWRKLTNTP
;
A
#
# COMPACT_ATOMS: atom_id res chain seq x y z
N MET A 1 -7.51 6.79 -38.17
CA MET A 1 -7.87 7.57 -36.97
C MET A 1 -7.16 6.94 -35.79
N ALA A 2 -6.26 7.68 -35.14
CA ALA A 2 -5.37 7.17 -34.10
C ALA A 2 -6.15 6.66 -32.89
N THR A 3 -5.86 5.43 -32.48
CA THR A 3 -6.29 4.83 -31.23
C THR A 3 -5.83 5.72 -30.08
N LYS A 4 -6.78 6.31 -29.35
CA LYS A 4 -6.51 6.95 -28.08
C LYS A 4 -6.08 5.85 -27.11
N THR A 5 -4.77 5.65 -26.97
CA THR A 5 -4.18 4.97 -25.83
C THR A 5 -4.51 5.83 -24.62
N SER A 6 -5.67 5.58 -24.00
CA SER A 6 -5.98 6.11 -22.69
C SER A 6 -4.95 5.52 -21.75
N GLN A 7 -3.97 6.35 -21.42
CA GLN A 7 -2.98 6.15 -20.37
C GLN A 7 -3.73 6.03 -19.05
N ALA A 8 -4.37 4.87 -18.81
CA ALA A 8 -4.67 4.42 -17.47
C ALA A 8 -3.31 4.38 -16.80
N ALA A 9 -3.10 5.29 -15.84
CA ALA A 9 -1.86 5.44 -15.12
C ALA A 9 -1.34 4.05 -14.79
N LYS A 10 -0.10 3.77 -15.22
CA LYS A 10 0.62 2.58 -14.79
C LYS A 10 0.88 2.81 -13.30
N GLU A 11 -0.14 2.60 -12.48
CA GLU A 11 -0.10 2.88 -11.05
C GLU A 11 1.04 2.04 -10.49
N SER A 12 2.10 2.73 -10.08
CA SER A 12 3.33 2.13 -9.57
C SER A 12 2.99 1.15 -8.46
N ARG A 13 3.61 -0.02 -8.50
CA ARG A 13 3.60 -1.02 -7.42
C ARG A 13 4.96 -1.18 -6.76
N ILE A 14 5.85 -0.19 -6.94
CA ILE A 14 7.23 -0.24 -6.48
C ILE A 14 7.28 -0.48 -4.97
N TRP A 15 6.45 0.21 -4.19
CA TRP A 15 6.46 0.07 -2.74
C TRP A 15 5.77 -1.20 -2.27
N GLN A 16 4.67 -1.59 -2.93
CA GLN A 16 4.02 -2.89 -2.69
C GLN A 16 4.99 -4.05 -2.92
N ASP A 17 5.72 -4.04 -4.03
CA ASP A 17 6.70 -5.07 -4.38
C ASP A 17 7.89 -5.06 -3.40
N ARG A 18 8.41 -3.88 -3.05
CA ARG A 18 9.48 -3.74 -2.04
C ARG A 18 9.09 -4.30 -0.68
N LEU A 19 7.88 -3.99 -0.21
CA LEU A 19 7.39 -4.50 1.07
C LEU A 19 7.22 -6.02 1.01
N ARG A 20 6.67 -6.55 -0.09
CA ARG A 20 6.53 -7.99 -0.30
C ARG A 20 7.87 -8.71 -0.28
N ILE A 21 8.85 -8.19 -1.03
CA ILE A 21 10.21 -8.75 -1.09
C ILE A 21 10.84 -8.72 0.31
N TYR A 22 10.73 -7.59 1.01
CA TYR A 22 11.25 -7.48 2.38
C TYR A 22 10.64 -8.53 3.31
N CYS A 23 9.31 -8.71 3.29
CA CYS A 23 8.66 -9.74 4.10
C CYS A 23 9.16 -11.15 3.73
N LEU A 24 9.26 -11.45 2.43
CA LEU A 24 9.73 -12.75 1.94
C LEU A 24 11.17 -13.04 2.38
N GLU A 25 12.09 -12.09 2.21
CA GLU A 25 13.50 -12.23 2.58
C GLU A 25 13.70 -12.40 4.09
N ASN A 26 12.83 -11.79 4.91
CA ASN A 26 12.87 -11.87 6.36
C ASN A 26 12.02 -13.03 6.93
N LYS A 27 11.48 -13.91 6.07
CA LYS A 27 10.59 -15.03 6.46
C LYS A 27 9.36 -14.58 7.26
N LEU A 28 8.86 -13.40 6.94
CA LEU A 28 7.63 -12.84 7.47
C LEU A 28 6.46 -13.23 6.56
N GLU A 29 5.26 -13.23 7.12
CA GLU A 29 4.04 -13.37 6.31
C GLU A 29 3.89 -12.21 5.30
N GLU A 30 3.19 -12.51 4.20
CA GLU A 30 2.91 -11.53 3.15
C GLU A 30 2.07 -10.36 3.71
N PRO A 31 2.37 -9.10 3.35
CA PRO A 31 1.60 -7.95 3.81
C PRO A 31 0.12 -8.05 3.42
N ILE A 32 -0.77 -7.85 4.39
CA ILE A 32 -2.22 -7.86 4.18
C ILE A 32 -2.73 -6.43 4.11
N TYR A 33 -3.42 -6.07 3.03
CA TYR A 33 -3.99 -4.73 2.83
C TYR A 33 -5.49 -4.73 3.14
N ASN A 34 -5.91 -3.81 3.99
CA ASN A 34 -7.31 -3.49 4.25
C ASN A 34 -7.64 -2.14 3.65
N PHE A 35 -8.74 -2.05 2.93
CA PHE A 35 -9.16 -0.84 2.21
C PHE A 35 -10.28 -0.15 2.96
N GLU A 36 -10.20 1.18 2.99
CA GLU A 36 -11.28 2.03 3.49
C GLU A 36 -11.64 3.00 2.37
N SER A 37 -12.93 3.05 2.02
CA SER A 37 -13.45 3.96 1.00
C SER A 37 -14.43 4.94 1.61
N ASP A 38 -14.36 6.19 1.16
CA ASP A 38 -15.21 7.30 1.58
C ASP A 38 -15.83 7.96 0.33
N ARG A 39 -17.16 7.94 0.24
CA ARG A 39 -17.89 8.47 -0.92
C ARG A 39 -18.15 9.96 -0.74
N ARG A 40 -17.47 10.79 -1.54
CA ARG A 40 -17.53 12.26 -1.50
C ARG A 40 -18.12 12.82 -2.80
N GLY A 41 -19.42 13.09 -2.80
CA GLY A 41 -20.08 13.90 -3.84
C GLY A 41 -19.85 13.42 -5.29
N GLY A 42 -19.83 12.10 -5.52
CA GLY A 42 -19.64 11.51 -6.85
C GLY A 42 -18.23 10.96 -7.12
N ARG A 43 -17.27 11.22 -6.24
CA ARG A 43 -15.94 10.57 -6.24
C ARG A 43 -15.81 9.66 -5.02
N THR A 44 -14.97 8.62 -5.13
CA THR A 44 -14.65 7.75 -3.99
C THR A 44 -13.20 7.98 -3.62
N ALA A 45 -12.99 8.45 -2.39
CA ALA A 45 -11.67 8.57 -1.81
C ALA A 45 -11.27 7.23 -1.18
N TRP A 46 -10.06 6.76 -1.44
CA TRP A 46 -9.55 5.48 -0.95
C TRP A 46 -8.37 5.69 -0.02
N THR A 47 -8.34 4.96 1.08
CA THR A 47 -7.15 4.80 1.90
C THR A 47 -6.95 3.32 2.21
N SER A 48 -5.78 2.95 2.71
CA SER A 48 -5.45 1.57 3.03
C SER A 48 -4.65 1.48 4.33
N LYS A 49 -4.81 0.36 5.03
CA LYS A 49 -3.98 -0.05 6.16
C LYS A 49 -3.29 -1.33 5.76
N VAL A 50 -1.99 -1.42 6.00
CA VAL A 50 -1.23 -2.65 5.77
C VAL A 50 -0.88 -3.30 7.11
N THR A 51 -1.12 -4.60 7.20
CA THR A 51 -0.75 -5.44 8.32
C THR A 51 0.49 -6.22 7.95
N VAL A 52 1.56 -6.06 8.73
CA VAL A 52 2.85 -6.75 8.56
C VAL A 52 3.26 -7.42 9.87
N GLN A 53 4.00 -8.51 9.78
CA GLN A 53 4.70 -9.04 10.95
C GLN A 53 5.92 -8.17 11.26
N HIS A 54 6.23 -8.02 12.55
CA HIS A 54 7.38 -7.25 13.02
C HIS A 54 8.31 -8.15 13.86
N ARG A 55 9.48 -7.61 14.28
CA ARG A 55 10.49 -8.29 15.10
C ARG A 55 9.95 -8.86 16.42
N VAL A 56 8.79 -8.39 16.89
CA VAL A 56 8.11 -8.95 18.05
C VAL A 56 7.20 -10.10 17.58
N PRO A 57 7.53 -11.37 17.89
CA PRO A 57 6.73 -12.51 17.45
C PRO A 57 5.30 -12.43 18.01
N GLY A 58 4.32 -12.81 17.19
CA GLY A 58 2.92 -12.96 17.60
C GLY A 58 2.10 -11.67 17.69
N VAL A 59 2.67 -10.51 17.40
CA VAL A 59 1.92 -9.23 17.36
C VAL A 59 1.97 -8.64 15.95
N PRO A 60 0.87 -8.68 15.18
CA PRO A 60 0.81 -8.04 13.88
C PRO A 60 0.85 -6.51 14.03
N TRP A 61 1.63 -5.86 13.19
CA TRP A 61 1.72 -4.40 13.15
C TRP A 61 0.84 -3.85 12.05
N VAL A 62 -0.19 -3.11 12.42
CA VAL A 62 -1.09 -2.42 11.49
C VAL A 62 -0.62 -1.00 11.27
N ILE A 63 -0.36 -0.64 10.02
CA ILE A 63 0.20 0.65 9.61
C ILE A 63 -0.77 1.31 8.63
N PRO A 64 -1.37 2.46 8.97
CA PRO A 64 -2.24 3.18 8.07
C PRO A 64 -1.44 3.96 7.02
N GLY A 65 -2.03 4.09 5.83
CA GLY A 65 -1.67 5.11 4.86
C GLY A 65 -1.88 6.52 5.44
N ARG A 66 -1.17 7.48 4.88
CA ARG A 66 -1.13 8.89 5.28
C ARG A 66 -2.29 9.67 4.70
N TYR A 67 -2.71 9.33 3.49
CA TYR A 67 -3.65 10.13 2.71
C TYR A 67 -4.78 9.31 2.10
N PHE A 68 -5.74 10.04 1.54
CA PHE A 68 -6.79 9.51 0.70
C PHE A 68 -6.46 9.80 -0.76
N PHE A 69 -6.69 8.80 -1.62
CA PHE A 69 -6.35 8.84 -3.03
C PHE A 69 -7.57 8.57 -3.91
N ASP A 70 -7.47 9.00 -5.17
CA ASP A 70 -8.39 8.55 -6.21
C ASP A 70 -7.84 7.22 -6.75
N GLY A 71 -8.48 6.11 -6.35
CA GLY A 71 -8.02 4.75 -6.63
C GLY A 71 -7.44 4.02 -5.42
N ASP A 72 -7.78 2.74 -5.32
CA ASP A 72 -7.38 1.84 -4.24
C ASP A 72 -5.89 1.47 -4.31
N ASN A 73 -5.30 1.39 -5.50
CA ASN A 73 -3.88 1.03 -5.65
C ASN A 73 -2.94 2.12 -5.14
N ASN A 74 -3.25 3.40 -5.39
CA ASN A 74 -2.48 4.52 -4.83
C ASN A 74 -2.50 4.51 -3.30
N ALA A 75 -3.63 4.12 -2.72
CA ALA A 75 -3.75 3.91 -1.28
C ALA A 75 -2.90 2.74 -0.76
N ARG A 76 -2.81 1.63 -1.52
CA ARG A 76 -1.88 0.52 -1.17
C ARG A 76 -0.44 0.98 -1.23
N GLU A 77 -0.09 1.69 -2.29
CA GLU A 77 1.28 2.13 -2.54
C GLU A 77 1.77 3.03 -1.41
N ASP A 78 0.92 3.95 -0.94
CA ASP A 78 1.20 4.82 0.20
C ASP A 78 1.35 4.03 1.51
N ALA A 79 0.41 3.12 1.81
CA ALA A 79 0.49 2.27 3.01
C ALA A 79 1.76 1.38 2.98
N ALA A 80 2.11 0.84 1.80
CA ALA A 80 3.28 0.01 1.60
C ALA A 80 4.58 0.79 1.81
N GLU A 81 4.66 2.02 1.31
CA GLU A 81 5.82 2.88 1.52
C GLU A 81 6.04 3.16 3.01
N VAL A 82 4.98 3.55 3.72
CA VAL A 82 5.05 3.87 5.16
C VAL A 82 5.47 2.64 5.96
N ALA A 83 4.92 1.47 5.64
CA ALA A 83 5.29 0.24 6.31
C ALA A 83 6.73 -0.17 6.05
N TRP A 84 7.16 -0.12 4.79
CA TRP A 84 8.54 -0.45 4.43
C TRP A 84 9.54 0.46 5.14
N ARG A 85 9.33 1.79 5.10
CA ARG A 85 10.19 2.77 5.79
C ARG A 85 10.29 2.50 7.29
N LYS A 86 9.17 2.15 7.92
CA LYS A 86 9.10 1.80 9.35
C LYS A 86 9.85 0.52 9.67
N LEU A 87 9.75 -0.51 8.82
CA LEU A 87 10.44 -1.79 9.00
C LEU A 87 11.95 -1.68 8.75
N THR A 88 12.36 -0.86 7.77
CA THR A 88 13.78 -0.62 7.44
C THR A 88 14.42 0.50 8.26
N ASN A 89 13.67 1.14 9.17
CA ASN A 89 14.07 2.32 9.93
C ASN A 89 14.68 3.41 9.03
N THR A 90 14.14 3.57 7.83
CA THR A 90 14.57 4.57 6.85
C THR A 90 13.67 5.79 7.00
N PRO A 91 14.22 7.00 7.24
CA PRO A 91 13.41 8.22 7.35
C PRO A 91 12.68 8.54 6.04
#